data_AF-A0A1H4SE72-F1
#
_entry.id   AF-A0A1H4SE72-F1
#
_cell.length_a   1.000
_cell.length_b   1.000
_cell.length_c   1.000
_cell.angle_alpha   90.00
_cell.angle_beta   90.00
_cell.angle_gamma   90.00
#
_symmetry.space_group_name_H-M   'P 1'
#
loop_
_entity.id
_entity.type
_entity.pdbx_description
1 polymer ?
#
loop_
_entity_poly.entity_id
_entity_poly.type
_entity_poly.pdbx_seq_one_letter_code
_entity_poly.pdbx_strand_id
1 'polypeptide(L)'
;MLKPKDLGISIKERNALVKVRDGLQAGEYVHVKEPIYRYVPCKKPIFNMVEFEGEFDCGTVRCIGGWVAHLCDNFSPRSYVCNAEGPLGELYFPLGGDGGNDDYAYSRITPKQAAKAITNFLDTGKPEWRKVLRIKQAA
;
A
#
# COMPACT_ATOMS: atom_id res chain seq x y z
N MET A 1 -13.22 12.96 -3.86
CA MET A 1 -12.21 12.88 -2.79
C MET A 1 -12.65 13.59 -1.53
N LEU A 2 -12.67 12.85 -0.42
CA LEU A 2 -12.94 13.33 0.93
C LEU A 2 -11.78 14.21 1.46
N LYS A 3 -12.09 15.00 2.50
CA LYS A 3 -11.08 15.79 3.22
C LYS A 3 -10.33 14.89 4.21
N PRO A 4 -9.08 15.20 4.59
CA PRO A 4 -8.30 14.39 5.53
C PRO A 4 -9.06 14.07 6.83
N LYS A 5 -9.75 15.07 7.40
CA LYS A 5 -10.54 14.90 8.63
C LYS A 5 -11.64 13.84 8.50
N ASP A 6 -12.27 13.72 7.32
CA ASP A 6 -13.37 12.79 7.09
C ASP A 6 -12.83 11.35 6.89
N LEU A 7 -11.54 11.23 6.59
CA LEU A 7 -10.80 9.97 6.47
C LEU A 7 -10.11 9.55 7.78
N GLY A 8 -10.11 10.42 8.80
CA GLY A 8 -9.37 10.19 10.04
C GLY A 8 -7.84 10.23 9.88
N ILE A 9 -7.33 10.93 8.88
CA ILE A 9 -5.88 11.01 8.58
C ILE A 9 -5.37 12.45 8.55
N SER A 10 -4.06 12.62 8.69
CA SER A 10 -3.41 13.91 8.54
C SER A 10 -3.38 14.40 7.07
N ILE A 11 -3.15 15.70 6.89
CA ILE A 11 -2.92 16.28 5.54
C ILE A 11 -1.70 15.63 4.89
N LYS A 12 -0.64 15.35 5.65
CA LYS A 12 0.60 14.74 5.14
C LYS A 12 0.32 13.34 4.57
N GLU A 13 -0.42 12.52 5.31
CA GLU A 13 -0.80 11.17 4.88
C GLU A 13 -1.70 11.19 3.65
N ARG A 14 -2.68 12.11 3.60
CA ARG A 14 -3.52 12.26 2.40
C ARG A 14 -2.68 12.62 1.18
N ASN A 15 -1.74 13.54 1.32
CA ASN A 15 -0.88 13.97 0.21
C ASN A 15 0.07 12.85 -0.21
N ALA A 16 0.61 12.09 0.74
CA ALA A 16 1.42 10.91 0.47
C ALA A 16 0.62 9.84 -0.29
N LEU A 17 -0.62 9.54 0.13
CA LEU A 17 -1.51 8.61 -0.57
C LEU A 17 -1.81 9.05 -2.00
N VAL A 18 -2.05 10.34 -2.23
CA VAL A 18 -2.23 10.89 -3.58
C VAL A 18 -0.98 10.64 -4.44
N LYS A 19 0.21 10.95 -3.92
CA LYS A 19 1.47 10.76 -4.65
C LYS A 19 1.72 9.27 -4.97
N VAL A 20 1.48 8.39 -4.00
CA VAL A 20 1.61 6.93 -4.21
C VAL A 20 0.62 6.43 -5.25
N ARG A 21 -0.66 6.84 -5.17
CA ARG A 21 -1.68 6.51 -6.17
C ARG A 21 -1.23 6.92 -7.57
N ASP A 22 -0.78 8.16 -7.72
CA ASP A 22 -0.44 8.74 -9.02
C ASP A 22 0.77 8.03 -9.63
N GLY A 23 1.82 7.76 -8.85
CA GLY A 23 2.97 6.99 -9.33
C GLY A 23 2.63 5.53 -9.68
N LEU A 24 1.71 4.89 -8.93
CA LEU A 24 1.22 3.54 -9.25
C LEU A 24 0.43 3.53 -10.56
N GLN A 25 -0.35 4.59 -10.85
CA GLN A 25 -1.10 4.74 -12.11
C GLN A 25 -0.18 5.07 -13.29
N ALA A 26 0.85 5.87 -13.07
CA ALA A 26 1.82 6.27 -14.09
C ALA A 26 2.83 5.15 -14.45
N GLY A 27 2.86 4.03 -13.70
CA GLY A 27 3.81 2.95 -13.93
C GLY A 27 5.23 3.27 -13.48
N GLU A 28 5.36 4.15 -12.47
CA GLU A 28 6.63 4.49 -11.84
C GLU A 28 7.16 3.34 -10.97
N TYR A 29 6.26 2.52 -10.42
CA TYR A 29 6.61 1.36 -9.60
C TYR A 29 6.66 0.07 -10.40
N VAL A 30 7.72 -0.71 -10.22
CA VAL A 30 7.85 -2.08 -10.74
C VAL A 30 7.21 -3.04 -9.76
N HIS A 31 6.20 -3.78 -10.19
CA HIS A 31 5.58 -4.83 -9.37
C HIS A 31 6.53 -6.01 -9.26
N VAL A 32 6.82 -6.42 -8.03
CA VAL A 32 7.57 -7.65 -7.75
C VAL A 32 6.71 -8.55 -6.89
N LYS A 33 6.60 -9.82 -7.29
CA LYS A 33 5.78 -10.84 -6.61
C LYS A 33 6.57 -11.60 -5.55
N GLU A 34 7.86 -11.78 -5.77
CA GLU A 34 8.73 -12.42 -4.79
C GLU A 34 9.36 -11.35 -3.90
N PRO A 35 9.44 -11.56 -2.59
CA PRO A 35 10.27 -10.73 -1.72
C PRO A 35 11.71 -10.70 -2.26
N ILE A 36 12.27 -9.50 -2.41
CA ILE A 36 13.62 -9.34 -2.94
C ILE A 36 14.61 -9.40 -1.78
N TYR A 37 15.07 -10.60 -1.44
CA TYR A 37 16.09 -10.80 -0.40
C TYR A 37 17.53 -10.44 -0.86
N ARG A 38 17.72 -10.07 -2.12
CA ARG A 38 19.03 -9.80 -2.72
C ARG A 38 19.03 -8.49 -3.47
N TYR A 39 20.12 -7.74 -3.36
CA TYR A 39 20.36 -6.52 -4.14
C TYR A 39 20.08 -6.75 -5.64
N VAL A 40 19.00 -6.15 -6.16
CA VAL A 40 18.76 -6.04 -7.59
C VAL A 40 18.80 -4.54 -7.91
N PRO A 41 19.83 -4.05 -8.63
CA PRO A 41 19.87 -2.64 -9.03
C PRO A 41 18.69 -2.35 -9.97
N CYS A 42 17.60 -1.84 -9.40
CA CYS A 42 16.40 -1.44 -10.09
C CYS A 42 16.49 0.06 -10.42
N LYS A 43 16.28 0.41 -11.69
CA LYS A 43 16.25 1.81 -12.15
C LYS A 43 14.97 2.55 -11.73
N LYS A 44 14.04 1.85 -11.08
CA LYS A 44 12.70 2.32 -10.73
C LYS A 44 12.33 1.81 -9.33
N PRO A 45 11.54 2.58 -8.56
CA PRO A 45 10.94 2.12 -7.31
C PRO A 45 10.21 0.78 -7.47
N ILE A 46 10.25 -0.06 -6.44
CA ILE A 46 9.57 -1.36 -6.43
C ILE A 46 8.28 -1.28 -5.59
N PHE A 47 7.29 -2.10 -5.97
CA PHE A 47 6.04 -2.28 -5.22
C PHE A 47 5.77 -3.76 -4.96
N ASN A 48 5.52 -4.09 -3.68
CA ASN A 48 5.02 -5.39 -3.22
C ASN A 48 4.20 -5.13 -1.95
N MET A 49 2.98 -5.68 -1.85
CA MET A 49 2.11 -5.48 -0.68
C MET A 49 2.48 -6.37 0.52
N VAL A 50 3.32 -7.38 0.35
CA VAL A 50 3.79 -8.25 1.46
C VAL A 50 4.86 -7.56 2.30
N GLU A 51 5.76 -6.82 1.65
CA GLU A 51 6.93 -6.25 2.33
C GLU A 51 6.67 -4.79 2.71
N PHE A 52 6.80 -4.50 4.01
CA PHE A 52 6.82 -3.15 4.56
C PHE A 52 8.24 -2.68 4.95
N GLU A 53 9.22 -3.60 4.96
CA GLU A 53 10.65 -3.35 5.22
C GLU A 53 11.50 -3.82 4.03
N GLY A 54 12.42 -2.97 3.58
CA GLY A 54 13.39 -3.32 2.55
C GLY A 54 14.18 -2.10 2.11
N GLU A 55 14.97 -1.49 2.99
CA GLU A 55 15.91 -0.44 2.57
C GLU A 55 17.05 -1.07 1.76
N PHE A 56 16.90 -1.05 0.44
CA PHE A 56 17.98 -1.35 -0.51
C PHE A 56 18.14 -0.17 -1.47
N ASP A 57 19.37 0.09 -1.92
CA ASP A 57 19.76 1.25 -2.76
C ASP A 57 19.00 1.36 -4.10
N CYS A 58 18.16 0.38 -4.44
CA CYS A 58 17.35 0.34 -5.66
C CYS A 58 15.91 0.89 -5.50
N GLY A 59 15.59 1.47 -4.34
CA GLY A 59 14.24 1.90 -4.02
C GLY A 59 13.56 0.82 -3.19
N THR A 60 13.09 1.23 -2.03
CA THR A 60 12.58 0.33 -1.01
C THR A 60 11.44 -0.52 -1.56
N VAL A 61 11.46 -1.84 -1.37
CA VAL A 61 10.23 -2.62 -1.54
C VAL A 61 9.29 -2.12 -0.45
N ARG A 62 8.26 -1.37 -0.85
CA ARG A 62 7.28 -0.82 0.07
C ARG A 62 5.89 -1.14 -0.45
N CYS A 63 5.08 -1.72 0.42
CA CYS A 63 3.63 -1.69 0.30
C CYS A 63 3.11 -0.24 0.30
N ILE A 64 1.79 -0.04 0.16
CA ILE A 64 1.20 1.31 0.22
C ILE A 64 1.64 2.04 1.50
N GLY A 65 1.54 1.37 2.65
CA GLY A 65 1.90 1.95 3.94
C GLY A 65 3.39 2.28 4.06
N GLY A 66 4.27 1.45 3.53
CA GLY A 66 5.70 1.73 3.52
C GLY A 66 6.06 2.99 2.72
N TRP A 67 5.40 3.19 1.56
CA TRP A 67 5.60 4.37 0.72
C TRP A 67 5.00 5.63 1.35
N VAL A 68 3.85 5.51 2.01
CA VAL A 68 3.28 6.61 2.80
C VAL A 68 4.22 6.99 3.94
N ALA A 69 4.73 6.01 4.69
CA ALA A 69 5.71 6.24 5.76
C ALA A 69 6.95 6.98 5.25
N HIS A 70 7.47 6.58 4.08
CA HIS A 70 8.61 7.24 3.43
C HIS A 70 8.34 8.73 3.19
N LEU A 71 7.22 9.04 2.54
CA LEU A 71 6.83 10.39 2.16
C LEU A 71 6.41 11.24 3.37
N CYS A 72 6.07 10.58 4.47
CA CYS A 72 5.80 11.22 5.76
C CYS A 72 7.07 11.44 6.61
N ASP A 73 8.27 11.13 6.10
CA ASP A 73 9.56 11.17 6.83
C ASP A 73 9.51 10.34 8.12
N ASN A 74 8.79 9.21 8.10
CA ASN A 74 8.71 8.32 9.25
C ASN A 74 9.86 7.32 9.25
N PHE A 75 10.75 7.45 10.23
CA PHE A 75 11.98 6.66 10.37
C PHE A 75 11.75 5.22 10.81
N SER A 76 10.51 4.82 11.15
CA SER A 76 10.13 3.42 11.35
C SER A 76 8.90 3.06 10.49
N PRO A 77 9.10 2.72 9.20
CA PRO A 77 8.01 2.32 8.32
C PRO A 77 7.22 1.12 8.85
N ARG A 78 7.88 0.14 9.49
CA ARG A 78 7.21 -0.99 10.12
C ARG A 78 6.28 -0.56 11.25
N SER A 79 6.79 0.22 12.20
CA SER A 79 5.95 0.69 13.31
C SER A 79 4.79 1.54 12.80
N TYR A 80 5.02 2.38 11.79
CA TYR A 80 3.96 3.17 11.16
C TYR A 80 2.86 2.29 10.57
N VAL A 81 3.22 1.26 9.81
CA VAL A 81 2.25 0.37 9.14
C VAL A 81 1.55 -0.55 10.13
N CYS A 82 2.29 -1.20 11.03
CA CYS A 82 1.74 -2.15 12.00
C CYS A 82 0.87 -1.48 13.07
N ASN A 83 1.13 -0.21 13.40
CA ASN A 83 0.31 0.56 14.33
C ASN A 83 -0.78 1.38 13.63
N ALA A 84 -0.96 1.21 12.31
CA ALA A 84 -2.02 1.90 11.58
C ALA A 84 -3.37 1.31 12.00
N GLU A 85 -4.12 2.09 12.77
CA GLU A 85 -5.47 1.73 13.20
C GLU A 85 -6.53 2.30 12.25
N GLY A 86 -7.74 1.74 12.35
CA GLY A 86 -8.91 2.26 11.67
C GLY A 86 -8.77 2.25 10.13
N PRO A 87 -9.19 3.33 9.44
CA PRO A 87 -9.28 3.34 7.98
C PRO A 87 -7.95 3.12 7.25
N LEU A 88 -6.81 3.56 7.81
CA LEU A 88 -5.49 3.29 7.23
C LEU A 88 -5.09 1.83 7.40
N GLY A 89 -5.41 1.22 8.55
CA GLY A 89 -5.23 -0.21 8.76
C GLY A 89 -5.95 -1.04 7.70
N GLU A 90 -7.22 -0.72 7.40
CA GLU A 90 -7.97 -1.40 6.33
C GLU A 90 -7.33 -1.24 4.94
N LEU A 91 -6.70 -0.09 4.66
CA LEU A 91 -6.00 0.14 3.41
C LEU A 91 -4.69 -0.66 3.35
N TYR A 92 -3.94 -0.74 4.44
CA TYR A 92 -2.63 -1.42 4.48
C TYR A 92 -2.75 -2.94 4.61
N PHE A 93 -3.86 -3.45 5.15
CA PHE A 93 -4.12 -4.88 5.34
C PHE A 93 -5.37 -5.36 4.57
N PRO A 94 -5.27 -5.59 3.25
CA PRO A 94 -6.38 -5.84 2.34
C PRO A 94 -7.48 -6.83 2.73
N LEU A 95 -7.17 -7.84 3.54
CA LEU A 95 -8.11 -8.90 3.92
C LEU A 95 -8.13 -9.16 5.44
N GLY A 96 -7.57 -8.25 6.23
CA GLY A 96 -7.27 -8.48 7.64
C GLY A 96 -6.01 -9.34 7.81
N GLY A 97 -5.15 -8.97 8.75
CA GLY A 97 -3.91 -9.69 9.04
C GLY A 97 -2.70 -9.29 8.19
N ASP A 98 -1.54 -9.72 8.67
CA ASP A 98 -0.16 -9.36 8.32
C ASP A 98 0.47 -10.23 7.21
N GLY A 99 -0.31 -10.57 6.18
CA GLY A 99 0.24 -11.34 5.04
C GLY A 99 -0.75 -11.95 4.05
N GLY A 100 -2.05 -11.74 4.27
CA GLY A 100 -3.12 -12.44 3.54
C GLY A 100 -3.56 -13.68 4.30
N ASN A 101 -4.87 -13.87 4.43
CA ASN A 101 -5.42 -15.19 4.73
C ASN A 101 -5.06 -16.15 3.59
N ASP A 102 -5.15 -17.46 3.86
CA ASP A 102 -4.90 -18.55 2.90
C ASP A 102 -5.57 -18.36 1.52
N ASP A 103 -6.60 -17.52 1.45
CA ASP A 103 -7.36 -17.20 0.24
C ASP A 103 -6.66 -16.27 -0.77
N TYR A 104 -5.68 -15.43 -0.37
CA TYR A 104 -5.04 -14.49 -1.31
C TYR A 104 -3.67 -13.96 -0.88
N ALA A 105 -2.64 -14.31 -1.67
CA ALA A 105 -1.29 -13.77 -1.48
C ALA A 105 -1.21 -12.27 -1.84
N TYR A 106 -0.87 -11.42 -0.85
CA TYR A 106 -0.73 -9.96 -1.05
C TYR A 106 0.30 -9.61 -2.13
N SER A 107 1.30 -10.44 -2.36
CA SER A 107 2.30 -10.21 -3.41
C SER A 107 1.71 -10.20 -4.82
N ARG A 108 0.51 -10.76 -5.00
CA ARG A 108 -0.22 -10.75 -6.28
C ARG A 108 -0.97 -9.45 -6.52
N ILE A 109 -1.07 -8.56 -5.52
CA ILE A 109 -1.72 -7.25 -5.67
C ILE A 109 -0.86 -6.39 -6.59
N THR A 110 -1.41 -6.05 -7.75
CA THR A 110 -0.72 -5.22 -8.75
C THR A 110 -0.76 -3.73 -8.40
N PRO A 111 0.16 -2.90 -8.94
CA PRO A 111 0.11 -1.45 -8.80
C PRO A 111 -1.24 -0.84 -9.18
N LYS A 112 -1.86 -1.35 -10.26
CA LYS A 112 -3.18 -0.89 -10.70
C LYS A 112 -4.28 -1.19 -9.67
N GLN A 113 -4.25 -2.37 -9.04
CA GLN A 113 -5.19 -2.72 -7.97
C GLN A 113 -4.96 -1.85 -6.73
N ALA A 114 -3.70 -1.67 -6.32
CA ALA A 114 -3.35 -0.80 -5.21
C ALA A 114 -3.78 0.66 -5.44
N ALA A 115 -3.51 1.22 -6.62
CA ALA A 115 -3.98 2.54 -7.01
C ALA A 115 -5.51 2.65 -6.94
N LYS A 116 -6.23 1.61 -7.36
CA LYS A 116 -7.69 1.60 -7.27
C LYS A 116 -8.18 1.56 -5.82
N ALA A 117 -7.53 0.78 -4.94
CA ALA A 117 -7.86 0.75 -3.52
C ALA A 117 -7.60 2.11 -2.85
N ILE A 118 -6.46 2.75 -3.13
CA ILE A 118 -6.17 4.12 -2.65
C ILE A 118 -7.22 5.12 -3.18
N THR A 119 -7.62 5.00 -4.44
CA THR A 119 -8.66 5.86 -5.03
C THR A 119 -9.98 5.71 -4.29
N ASN A 120 -10.44 4.47 -4.09
CA ASN A 120 -11.67 4.21 -3.35
C ASN A 120 -11.58 4.78 -1.93
N PHE A 121 -10.47 4.54 -1.23
CA PHE A 121 -10.23 5.07 0.10
C PHE A 121 -10.31 6.61 0.14
N LEU A 122 -9.62 7.29 -0.77
CA LEU A 122 -9.63 8.75 -0.86
C LEU A 122 -11.01 9.32 -1.21
N ASP A 123 -11.89 8.56 -1.86
CA ASP A 123 -13.22 8.99 -2.28
C ASP A 123 -14.34 8.64 -1.30
N THR A 124 -14.23 7.52 -0.58
CA THR A 124 -15.32 6.96 0.24
C THR A 124 -14.90 6.63 1.67
N GLY A 125 -13.61 6.73 2.00
CA GLY A 125 -13.05 6.26 3.26
C GLY A 125 -12.84 4.75 3.32
N LYS A 126 -13.18 4.01 2.26
CA LYS A 126 -13.09 2.54 2.22
C LYS A 126 -12.25 2.07 1.04
N PRO A 127 -11.22 1.23 1.23
CA PRO A 127 -10.39 0.75 0.13
C PRO A 127 -11.11 -0.24 -0.79
N GLU A 128 -12.15 -0.92 -0.29
CA GLU A 128 -12.97 -1.88 -1.06
C GLU A 128 -12.14 -3.04 -1.64
N TRP A 129 -11.15 -3.52 -0.88
CA TRP A 129 -10.18 -4.51 -1.36
C TRP A 129 -10.81 -5.77 -1.95
N ARG A 130 -11.83 -6.35 -1.31
CA ARG A 130 -12.52 -7.53 -1.87
C ARG A 130 -13.08 -7.28 -3.28
N LYS A 131 -13.65 -6.10 -3.53
CA LYS A 131 -14.15 -5.70 -4.86
C LYS A 131 -13.00 -5.49 -5.85
N VAL A 132 -11.91 -4.86 -5.41
CA VAL A 132 -10.71 -4.62 -6.22
C VAL A 132 -10.03 -5.94 -6.63
N LEU A 133 -9.96 -6.89 -5.70
CA LEU A 133 -9.33 -8.20 -5.88
C LEU A 133 -10.28 -9.24 -6.49
N ARG A 134 -11.56 -8.91 -6.64
CA ARG A 134 -12.63 -9.80 -7.14
C ARG A 134 -12.76 -11.09 -6.32
N ILE A 135 -12.56 -10.99 -5.01
CA ILE A 135 -12.71 -12.10 -4.08
C ILE A 135 -14.20 -12.20 -3.72
N LYS A 136 -14.80 -13.39 -3.85
CA LYS A 136 -16.18 -13.63 -3.44
C LYS A 136 -16.30 -13.45 -1.91
N GLN A 137 -17.37 -12.82 -1.45
CA GLN A 137 -17.72 -12.93 -0.03
C GLN A 137 -18.09 -14.39 0.25
N ALA A 138 -17.57 -14.94 1.34
CA ALA A 138 -18.14 -16.16 1.91
C ALA A 138 -19.61 -15.85 2.24
N ALA A 139 -20.51 -16.74 1.81
CA ALA A 139 -21.95 -16.62 2.01
C ALA A 139 -22.31 -16.66 3.50
#